data_AF-A0A098AYX9-F1
#
_entry.id   AF-A0A098AYX9-F1
#
_cell.length_a   1.000
_cell.length_b   1.000
_cell.length_c   1.000
_cell.angle_alpha   90.00
_cell.angle_beta   90.00
_cell.angle_gamma   90.00
#
_symmetry.space_group_name_H-M   'P 1'
#
loop_
_entity.id
_entity.type
_entity.pdbx_description
1 polymer ?
#
loop_
_entity_poly.entity_id
_entity_poly.type
_entity_poly.pdbx_seq_one_letter_code
_entity_poly.pdbx_strand_id
1 'polypeptide(L)' 'MAKKVTFLDDSQGEDYVAEVKVSDDGGQTWQRRKIDFSRDLDESGLNPGEIFQMNGGRYEVVAGEDGLQIKSMTAKKK' A
#
# COMPACT_ATOMS: atom_id res chain seq x y z
N MET A 1 -22.96 -30.99 3.61
CA MET A 1 -22.77 -29.53 3.80
C MET A 1 -21.44 -29.15 3.15
N ALA A 2 -21.46 -28.70 1.89
CA ALA A 2 -20.25 -28.30 1.17
C ALA A 2 -20.17 -26.78 1.13
N LYS A 3 -19.14 -26.20 1.75
CA LYS A 3 -18.81 -24.78 1.64
C LYS A 3 -18.29 -24.53 0.23
N LYS A 4 -19.16 -24.11 -0.68
CA LYS A 4 -18.76 -23.62 -1.99
C LYS A 4 -18.23 -22.20 -1.78
N VAL A 5 -16.91 -22.07 -1.75
CA VAL A 5 -16.23 -20.77 -1.78
C VAL A 5 -16.59 -20.13 -3.10
N THR A 6 -17.37 -19.06 -3.03
CA THR A 6 -17.73 -18.24 -4.16
C THR A 6 -16.52 -17.37 -4.50
N PHE A 7 -15.75 -17.77 -5.50
CA PHE A 7 -14.79 -16.86 -6.16
C PHE A 7 -15.60 -15.98 -7.12
N LEU A 8 -16.30 -14.99 -6.56
CA LEU A 8 -16.68 -13.80 -7.29
C LEU A 8 -15.51 -12.83 -7.13
N ASP A 9 -14.56 -12.87 -8.05
CA ASP A 9 -13.69 -11.70 -8.29
C ASP A 9 -13.83 -11.38 -9.78
N ASP A 10 -15.07 -10.99 -10.10
CA ASP A 10 -15.37 -10.10 -11.20
C ASP A 10 -14.94 -8.71 -10.75
N SER A 11 -13.78 -8.25 -11.21
CA SER A 11 -13.51 -6.83 -11.38
C SER A 11 -12.44 -6.65 -12.45
N GLN A 12 -12.86 -6.83 -13.70
CA GLN A 12 -12.24 -6.13 -14.81
C GLN A 12 -12.69 -4.66 -14.73
N GLY A 13 -12.06 -3.92 -13.84
CA GLY A 13 -12.12 -2.46 -13.72
C GLY A 13 -10.71 -2.00 -13.38
N GLU A 14 -10.23 -0.93 -14.00
CA GLU A 14 -8.88 -0.39 -13.85
C GLU A 14 -8.67 0.28 -12.48
N ASP A 15 -9.01 -0.43 -11.41
CA ASP A 15 -8.73 -0.04 -10.04
C ASP A 15 -7.40 -0.70 -9.66
N TYR A 16 -6.30 0.07 -9.67
CA TYR A 16 -4.98 -0.40 -9.26
C TYR A 16 -4.93 -0.58 -7.73
N VAL A 17 -5.77 -1.47 -7.22
CA VAL A 17 -5.84 -1.82 -5.80
C VAL A 17 -4.77 -2.85 -5.52
N ALA A 18 -3.70 -2.43 -4.86
CA ALA A 18 -2.67 -3.37 -4.42
C ALA A 18 -2.78 -3.60 -2.92
N GLU A 19 -2.74 -4.88 -2.53
CA GLU A 19 -2.56 -5.25 -1.13
C GLU A 19 -1.10 -4.97 -0.76
N VAL A 20 -0.90 -4.00 0.13
CA VAL A 20 0.41 -3.62 0.63
C VAL A 20 0.45 -3.77 2.15
N LYS A 21 1.65 -3.97 2.70
CA LYS A 21 1.84 -4.04 4.15
C LYS A 21 2.25 -2.66 4.65
N VAL A 22 1.37 -1.96 5.35
CA VAL A 22 1.64 -0.63 5.92
C VAL A 22 2.11 -0.77 7.38
N SER A 23 2.92 0.16 7.84
CA SER A 23 3.50 0.26 9.17
C SER A 23 3.56 1.73 9.56
N ASP A 24 2.91 2.13 10.65
CA ASP A 24 3.01 3.50 11.19
C ASP A 24 4.13 3.65 12.23
N ASP A 25 4.55 2.54 12.87
CA ASP A 25 5.63 2.51 13.87
C ASP A 25 7.06 2.38 13.27
N GLY A 26 7.29 2.86 12.05
CA GLY A 26 8.62 2.80 11.42
C GLY A 26 9.10 1.37 11.08
N GLY A 27 8.18 0.43 10.84
CA GLY A 27 8.48 -0.95 10.47
C GLY A 27 8.49 -1.95 11.63
N GLN A 28 8.05 -1.56 12.84
CA GLN A 28 7.88 -2.48 13.97
C GLN A 28 6.65 -3.37 13.81
N THR A 29 5.51 -2.76 13.49
CA THR A 29 4.22 -3.43 13.30
C THR A 29 3.83 -3.38 11.83
N TRP A 30 3.30 -4.47 11.26
CA TRP A 30 2.92 -4.51 9.84
C TRP A 30 1.48 -4.95 9.70
N GLN A 31 0.66 -4.12 9.07
CA GLN A 31 -0.74 -4.40 8.79
C GLN A 31 -0.95 -4.52 7.28
N ARG A 32 -1.69 -5.53 6.84
CA ARG A 32 -2.06 -5.66 5.43
C ARG A 32 -3.26 -4.76 5.16
N ARG A 33 -3.12 -3.84 4.21
CA ARG A 33 -4.17 -2.91 3.80
C ARG A 33 -4.25 -2.94 2.27
N LYS A 34 -5.46 -2.95 1.75
CA LYS A 34 -5.68 -2.73 0.32
C LYS A 34 -5.62 -1.23 0.08
N ILE A 35 -4.72 -0.81 -0.79
CA ILE A 35 -4.48 0.60 -1.13
C ILE A 35 -4.82 0.75 -2.61
N ASP A 36 -5.77 1.63 -2.87
CA ASP A 36 -6.15 2.05 -4.22
C ASP A 36 -5.14 3.07 -4.73
N PHE A 37 -4.22 2.65 -5.59
CA PHE A 37 -3.27 3.52 -6.28
C PHE A 37 -3.86 4.18 -7.53
N SER A 38 -5.13 3.88 -7.84
CA SER A 38 -5.89 4.57 -8.90
C SER A 38 -6.26 6.01 -8.47
N ARG A 39 -6.24 6.28 -7.16
CA ARG A 39 -6.52 7.59 -6.56
C ARG A 39 -5.27 8.18 -5.95
N ASP A 40 -5.34 9.48 -5.65
CA ASP A 40 -4.31 10.18 -4.90
C ASP A 40 -4.02 9.48 -3.57
N LEU A 41 -2.75 9.47 -3.18
CA LEU A 41 -2.28 8.82 -1.94
C LEU A 41 -2.97 9.35 -0.68
N ASP A 42 -3.43 10.61 -0.75
CA ASP A 42 -4.21 11.28 0.29
C ASP A 42 -5.58 10.60 0.47
N GLU A 43 -6.21 10.21 -0.63
CA GLU A 43 -7.47 9.46 -0.63
C GLU A 43 -7.27 7.96 -0.38
N SER A 44 -6.07 7.42 -0.61
CA SER A 44 -5.77 6.01 -0.31
C SER A 44 -5.76 5.71 1.20
N GLY A 45 -5.81 6.72 2.07
CA GLY A 45 -5.77 6.56 3.52
C GLY A 45 -4.39 6.22 4.06
N LEU A 46 -3.34 6.61 3.33
CA LEU A 46 -1.96 6.61 3.80
C LEU A 46 -1.64 7.97 4.42
N ASN A 47 -0.89 7.96 5.51
CA ASN A 47 -0.45 9.14 6.23
C ASN A 47 1.04 9.38 5.99
N PRO A 48 1.49 10.64 5.97
CA PRO A 48 2.91 10.94 5.90
C PRO A 48 3.61 10.42 7.15
N GLY A 49 4.71 9.70 6.94
CA GLY A 49 5.45 8.96 7.97
C GLY A 49 5.13 7.46 8.00
N GLU A 50 4.06 7.00 7.35
CA GLU A 50 3.79 5.57 7.23
C GLU A 50 4.75 4.91 6.22
N ILE A 51 5.22 3.71 6.56
CA ILE A 51 6.05 2.88 5.70
C ILE A 51 5.21 1.74 5.18
N PHE A 52 5.18 1.51 3.87
CA PHE A 52 4.56 0.34 3.30
C PHE A 52 5.52 -0.53 2.49
N GLN A 53 5.22 -1.82 2.43
CA GLN A 53 5.96 -2.82 1.69
C GLN A 53 5.06 -3.45 0.64
N MET A 54 5.50 -3.39 -0.61
CA MET A 54 4.82 -3.97 -1.77
C MET A 54 5.83 -4.61 -2.72
N ASN A 55 5.50 -5.77 -3.31
CA ASN A 55 6.37 -6.49 -4.25
C ASN A 55 7.82 -6.68 -3.77
N GLY A 56 8.03 -6.83 -2.46
CA GLY A 56 9.36 -6.96 -1.85
C GLY A 56 10.16 -5.66 -1.70
N GLY A 57 9.67 -4.53 -2.24
CA GLY A 57 10.20 -3.20 -2.01
C GLY A 57 9.60 -2.55 -0.76
N ARG A 58 10.39 -1.73 -0.06
CA ARG A 58 9.92 -0.87 1.03
C ARG A 58 9.84 0.56 0.56
N TYR A 59 8.81 1.25 0.99
CA TYR A 59 8.45 2.59 0.57
C TYR A 59 7.97 3.38 1.78
N GLU A 60 8.38 4.63 1.89
CA GLU A 60 7.97 5.55 2.95
C GLU A 60 7.09 6.63 2.33
N VAL A 61 5.95 6.90 2.95
CA VAL A 61 5.07 8.00 2.56
C VAL A 61 5.60 9.26 3.22
N VAL A 62 5.86 10.29 2.43
CA VAL A 62 6.34 11.59 2.91
C VAL A 62 5.40 12.67 2.38
N ALA A 63 5.06 13.66 3.20
CA ALA A 63 4.32 14.83 2.72
C ALA A 63 5.28 15.72 1.93
N GLY A 64 5.04 15.86 0.63
CA GLY A 64 5.73 16.80 -0.25
C GLY A 64 4.93 18.09 -0.46
N GLU A 65 5.49 19.02 -1.24
CA GLU A 65 4.84 20.30 -1.59
C GLU A 65 3.55 20.14 -2.43
N ASP A 66 3.42 19.02 -3.16
CA ASP A 66 2.30 18.74 -4.07
C ASP A 66 1.35 17.64 -3.53
N GLY A 67 1.44 17.34 -2.23
CA GLY A 67 0.68 16.27 -1.58
C GLY A 67 1.57 15.12 -1.09
N LEU A 68 0.98 13.94 -0.91
CA LEU A 68 1.73 12.78 -0.43
C LEU A 68 2.61 12.19 -1.54
N GLN A 69 3.85 11.89 -1.19
CA GLN A 69 4.85 11.30 -2.08
C GLN A 69 5.35 9.98 -1.51
N ILE A 70 5.67 9.03 -2.39
CA ILE A 70 6.25 7.76 -2.00
C ILE A 70 7.76 7.80 -2.26
N LYS A 71 8.54 7.57 -1.22
CA LYS A 71 10.00 7.46 -1.31
C LYS A 71 10.42 6.00 -1.19
N SER A 72 11.09 5.47 -2.21
CA SER A 72 11.61 4.10 -2.13
C SER A 72 12.74 4.04 -1.10
N MET A 73 12.53 3.22 -0.07
CA MET A 73 13.59 2.83 0.85
C MET A 73 14.36 1.67 0.23
N THR A 74 14.99 1.91 -0.93
CA THR A 74 15.93 0.93 -1.47
C THR A 74 17.05 0.83 -0.44
N ALA A 75 17.22 -0.34 0.17
CA ALA A 75 18.41 -0.62 0.98
C ALA A 75 19.62 -0.30 0.09
N LYS A 76 20.36 0.76 0.44
CA LYS A 76 21.64 1.09 -0.20
C LYS A 76 22.48 -0.18 -0.17
N LYS A 77 22.55 -0.89 -1.30
CA LYS A 77 23.61 -1.86 -1.55
C LYS A 77 24.88 -1.04 -1.61
N LYS A 78 25.61 -1.06 -0.51
CA LYS A 78 26.95 -0.50 -0.39
C LYS A 78 27.93 -1.41 -1.11
#